data_AF-A0A402B4S2-F1
#
_entry.id   AF-A0A402B4S2-F1
#
_cell.length_a   1.000
_cell.length_b   1.000
_cell.length_c   1.000
_cell.angle_alpha   90.00
_cell.angle_beta   90.00
_cell.angle_gamma   90.00
#
_symmetry.space_group_name_H-M   'P 1'
#
loop_
_entity.id
_entity.type
_entity.pdbx_description
1 polymer ?
#
loop_
_entity_poly.entity_id
_entity_poly.type
_entity_poly.pdbx_seq_one_letter_code
_entity_poly.pdbx_strand_id
1 'polypeptide(L)'
;MDDQALEDLYGPAATYSDHKKGERITFTEKGETYTGMIIWVCAPGVIAGRQIPTHYIVEADQRGGFPFIVLPSDIIETASEQ
;
A
#
# COMPACT_ATOMS: atom_id res chain seq x y z
N MET A 1 -6.33 -13.07 6.84
CA MET A 1 -5.70 -12.34 7.96
C MET A 1 -6.71 -11.32 8.43
N ASP A 2 -7.04 -11.27 9.71
CA ASP A 2 -7.90 -10.24 10.28
C ASP A 2 -7.12 -8.93 10.48
N ASP A 3 -7.85 -7.84 10.74
CA ASP A 3 -7.30 -6.49 10.83
C ASP A 3 -6.33 -6.32 12.00
N GLN A 4 -6.55 -7.01 13.14
CA GLN A 4 -5.65 -6.94 14.28
C GLN A 4 -4.28 -7.54 13.94
N ALA A 5 -4.28 -8.70 13.28
CA ALA A 5 -3.03 -9.33 12.85
C ALA A 5 -2.26 -8.49 11.81
N LEU A 6 -2.96 -7.74 10.95
CA LEU A 6 -2.34 -6.82 10.01
C LEU A 6 -1.79 -5.56 10.71
N GLU A 7 -2.52 -5.04 11.69
CA GLU A 7 -2.08 -3.91 12.52
C GLU A 7 -0.83 -4.27 13.34
N ASP A 8 -0.77 -5.46 13.93
CA ASP A 8 0.39 -5.93 14.68
C ASP A 8 1.64 -6.10 13.78
N LEU A 9 1.43 -6.45 12.51
CA LEU A 9 2.51 -6.71 11.55
C LEU A 9 3.01 -5.44 10.84
N TYR A 10 2.09 -4.57 10.42
CA TYR A 10 2.38 -3.42 9.56
C TYR A 10 2.20 -2.07 10.26
N GLY A 11 1.66 -2.09 11.48
CA GLY A 11 1.35 -0.89 12.25
C GLY A 11 -0.07 -0.38 12.04
N PRO A 12 -0.43 0.73 12.71
CA PRO A 12 -1.80 1.22 12.80
C PRO A 12 -2.38 1.55 11.43
N ALA A 13 -3.67 1.27 11.26
CA ALA A 13 -4.40 1.67 10.07
C ALA A 13 -4.45 3.20 9.93
N ALA A 14 -4.25 3.70 8.71
CA ALA A 14 -4.41 5.12 8.42
C ALA A 14 -5.89 5.54 8.55
N THR A 15 -6.16 6.61 9.30
CA THR A 15 -7.52 7.20 9.35
C THR A 15 -7.92 7.81 8.00
N TYR A 16 -6.98 8.41 7.29
CA TYR A 16 -7.19 9.05 6.00
C TYR A 16 -6.14 8.56 4.99
N SER A 17 -6.58 8.34 3.76
CA SER A 17 -5.77 7.86 2.65
C SER A 17 -6.54 8.08 1.35
N ASP A 18 -5.82 8.29 0.26
CA ASP A 18 -6.40 8.42 -1.09
C ASP A 18 -6.95 7.08 -1.57
N HIS A 19 -6.26 5.97 -1.26
CA HIS A 19 -6.71 4.61 -1.55
C HIS A 19 -7.07 3.81 -0.30
N LYS A 20 -7.99 2.87 -0.44
CA LYS A 20 -8.54 2.07 0.66
C LYS A 20 -8.18 0.60 0.56
N LYS A 21 -8.18 -0.08 1.71
CA LYS A 21 -8.11 -1.54 1.77
C LYS A 21 -9.20 -2.15 0.88
N GLY A 22 -8.82 -3.14 0.07
CA GLY A 22 -9.68 -3.79 -0.92
C GLY A 22 -9.65 -3.13 -2.30
N GLU A 23 -9.10 -1.92 -2.45
CA GLU A 23 -8.96 -1.30 -3.76
C GLU A 23 -7.81 -1.94 -4.55
N ARG A 24 -7.95 -1.87 -5.86
CA ARG A 24 -6.96 -2.39 -6.81
C ARG A 24 -6.22 -1.22 -7.44
N ILE A 25 -4.90 -1.25 -7.35
CA ILE A 25 -4.03 -0.18 -7.86
C ILE A 25 -2.98 -0.74 -8.81
N THR A 26 -2.50 0.13 -9.69
CA THR A 26 -1.33 -0.12 -10.54
C THR A 26 -0.18 0.74 -10.02
N PHE A 27 1.00 0.17 -9.87
CA PHE A 27 2.15 0.85 -9.28
C PHE A 27 3.45 0.42 -9.94
N THR A 28 4.51 1.21 -9.76
CA THR A 28 5.86 0.88 -10.19
C THR A 28 6.72 0.45 -9.01
N GLU A 29 7.46 -0.64 -9.15
CA GLU A 29 8.50 -1.04 -8.20
C GLU A 29 9.77 -1.34 -8.98
N LYS A 30 10.87 -0.64 -8.66
CA LYS A 30 12.18 -0.80 -9.32
C LYS A 30 12.14 -0.76 -10.86
N GLY A 31 11.24 0.05 -11.42
CA GLY A 31 11.08 0.23 -12.86
C GLY A 31 10.17 -0.79 -13.55
N GLU A 32 9.62 -1.76 -12.81
CA GLU A 32 8.62 -2.69 -13.31
C GLU A 32 7.22 -2.26 -12.86
N THR A 33 6.22 -2.49 -13.69
CA THR A 33 4.83 -2.17 -13.39
C THR A 33 4.09 -3.41 -12.89
N TYR A 34 3.37 -3.24 -11.79
CA TYR A 34 2.57 -4.28 -11.15
C TYR A 34 1.14 -3.79 -10.94
N THR A 35 0.22 -4.74 -10.85
CA THR A 35 -1.16 -4.48 -10.41
C THR A 35 -1.45 -5.37 -9.23
N GLY A 36 -2.19 -4.85 -8.25
CA GLY A 36 -2.48 -5.61 -7.03
C GLY A 36 -3.58 -5.00 -6.19
N MET A 37 -3.98 -5.74 -5.15
CA MET A 37 -4.98 -5.30 -4.18
C MET A 37 -4.30 -4.78 -2.92
N ILE A 38 -4.79 -3.65 -2.41
CA ILE A 38 -4.39 -3.12 -1.11
C ILE A 38 -4.97 -4.00 -0.01
N ILE A 39 -4.11 -4.66 0.75
CA ILE A 39 -4.52 -5.49 1.90
C ILE A 39 -4.43 -4.72 3.23
N TRP A 40 -3.63 -3.65 3.29
CA TRP A 40 -3.51 -2.77 4.45
C TRP A 40 -3.06 -1.36 4.08
N VAL A 41 -3.48 -0.36 4.85
CA VAL A 41 -3.06 1.04 4.69
C VAL A 41 -2.41 1.51 5.99
N CYS A 42 -1.12 1.76 5.94
CA CYS A 42 -0.34 2.13 7.12
C CYS A 42 -0.41 3.64 7.37
N ALA A 43 -0.70 4.04 8.61
CA ALA A 43 -0.65 5.45 9.01
C ALA A 43 0.77 6.03 8.90
N PRO A 44 0.91 7.34 8.67
CA PRO A 44 2.21 7.99 8.74
C PRO A 44 2.76 7.91 10.17
N GLY A 45 4.07 7.73 10.32
CA GLY A 45 4.69 7.53 11.62
C GLY A 45 6.20 7.67 11.60
N VAL A 46 6.83 7.36 12.73
CA VAL A 46 8.29 7.38 12.88
C VAL A 46 8.80 5.97 13.12
N ILE A 47 9.66 5.48 12.22
CA ILE A 47 10.35 4.20 12.37
C ILE A 47 11.84 4.47 12.43
N ALA A 48 12.51 4.02 13.50
CA ALA A 48 13.94 4.22 13.72
C ALA A 48 14.41 5.69 13.52
N GLY A 49 13.60 6.66 13.96
CA GLY A 49 13.89 8.10 13.83
C GLY A 49 13.63 8.70 12.45
N ARG A 50 13.12 7.91 11.49
CA ARG A 50 12.71 8.40 10.16
C ARG A 50 11.20 8.51 10.07
N GLN A 51 10.74 9.65 9.57
CA GLN A 51 9.34 9.82 9.18
C GLN A 51 9.05 8.93 7.98
N ILE A 52 8.04 8.08 8.09
CA ILE A 52 7.51 7.27 6.99
C ILE A 52 6.12 7.81 6.67
N PRO A 53 5.84 8.19 5.42
CA PRO A 53 4.52 8.65 5.03
C PRO A 53 3.50 7.50 5.05
N THR A 54 2.23 7.84 4.87
CA THR A 54 1.20 6.85 4.54
C THR A 54 1.69 5.99 3.37
N HIS A 55 1.56 4.68 3.51
CA HIS A 55 1.96 3.71 2.49
C HIS A 55 1.00 2.53 2.48
N TYR A 56 1.01 1.80 1.38
CA TYR A 56 0.06 0.72 1.11
C TYR A 56 0.78 -0.61 1.10
N ILE A 57 0.15 -1.62 1.70
CA ILE A 57 0.60 -3.01 1.60
C ILE A 57 -0.23 -3.69 0.51
N VAL A 58 0.43 -4.14 -0.55
CA VAL A 58 -0.23 -4.58 -1.79
C VAL A 58 0.17 -6.00 -2.15
N GLU A 59 -0.82 -6.88 -2.29
CA GLU A 59 -0.61 -8.19 -2.92
C GLU A 59 -0.74 -8.05 -4.43
N ALA A 60 0.37 -8.27 -5.14
CA ALA A 60 0.40 -8.17 -6.60
C ALA A 60 -0.18 -9.43 -7.25
N ASP A 61 -0.96 -9.25 -8.32
CA ASP A 61 -1.62 -10.36 -9.02
C ASP A 61 -0.62 -11.26 -9.72
N GLN A 62 0.43 -10.66 -10.27
CA GLN A 62 1.43 -11.34 -11.07
C GLN A 62 2.49 -12.05 -10.21
N ARG A 63 2.48 -11.85 -8.88
CA ARG A 63 3.51 -12.35 -7.98
C ARG A 63 2.92 -12.88 -6.68
N GLY A 64 2.92 -14.21 -6.53
CA GLY A 64 2.69 -14.84 -5.24
C GLY A 64 3.86 -14.62 -4.27
N GLY A 65 3.58 -14.49 -2.97
CA GLY A 65 4.60 -14.36 -1.93
C GLY A 65 4.37 -13.16 -1.01
N PHE A 66 5.44 -12.44 -0.67
CA PHE A 66 5.37 -11.27 0.20
C PHE A 66 4.72 -10.07 -0.51
N PRO A 67 3.85 -9.32 0.19
CA PRO A 67 3.26 -8.11 -0.36
C PRO A 67 4.29 -7.00 -0.54
N PHE A 68 4.00 -6.07 -1.44
CA PHE A 68 4.79 -4.87 -1.69
C PHE A 68 4.42 -3.78 -0.70
N ILE A 69 5.41 -2.98 -0.32
CA ILE A 69 5.21 -1.68 0.32
C ILE A 69 5.22 -0.65 -0.81
N VAL A 70 4.10 0.05 -0.99
CA VAL A 70 3.90 0.98 -2.09
C VAL A 70 3.67 2.38 -1.53
N LEU A 71 4.48 3.35 -1.96
CA LEU A 71 4.26 4.75 -1.62
C LEU A 71 3.24 5.38 -2.57
N PRO A 72 2.50 6.42 -2.15
CA PRO A 72 1.59 7.15 -3.05
C PRO A 72 2.28 7.64 -4.33
N SER A 73 3.56 8.02 -4.26
CA SER A 73 4.33 8.48 -5.43
C SER A 73 4.60 7.41 -6.49
N ASP A 74 4.46 6.14 -6.12
CA ASP A 74 4.73 5.00 -7.01
C ASP A 74 3.45 4.49 -7.68
N ILE A 75 2.28 5.01 -7.28
CA ILE A 75 0.99 4.65 -7.86
C ILE A 75 0.82 5.38 -9.19
N ILE A 76 0.48 4.60 -10.22
CA ILE A 76 0.14 5.13 -11.53
C ILE A 76 -1.34 5.49 -11.52
N GLU A 77 -1.62 6.76 -11.23
CA GLU A 77 -2.95 7.36 -11.39
C GLU A 77 -3.42 7.17 -12.83
N THR A 78 -4.41 6.31 -13.02
CA THR A 78 -5.09 6.26 -14.32
C THR A 78 -6.08 7.40 -14.30
N ALA A 79 -5.77 8.49 -15.01
CA ALA A 79 -6.71 9.59 -15.17
C ALA A 79 -8.04 9.01 -15.67
N SER A 80 -9.00 8.90 -14.76
CA SER A 80 -10.35 8.52 -15.11
C SER A 80 -10.89 9.75 -15.81
N GLU A 81 -10.85 9.76 -17.14
CA GLU A 81 -11.56 10.77 -17.94
C GLU A 81 -13.04 10.68 -17.53
N GLN A 82 -13.47 11.64 -16.72
CA GLN A 82 -14.89 11.88 -16.40
C GLN A 82 -15.47 12.86 -17.41
#